data_AF-A0A940BSS9-F1
#
_entry.id   AF-A0A940BSS9-F1
#
_cell.length_a   1.000
_cell.length_b   1.000
_cell.length_c   1.000
_cell.angle_alpha   90.00
_cell.angle_beta   90.00
_cell.angle_gamma   90.00
#
_symmetry.space_group_name_H-M   'P 1'
#
loop_
_entity.id
_entity.type
_entity.pdbx_description
1 polymer ?
#
loop_
_entity_poly.entity_id
_entity_poly.type
_entity_poly.pdbx_seq_one_letter_code
_entity_poly.pdbx_strand_id
1 'polypeptide(L)'
;MKIYEIINEEDMFPVGVLLYFEKERTFIIELSEELDEWTCPFLLTYFVKNKIYTIPREISRLWVEARIVPSERQNIDVILKNHKLKSYDEIRLLEISEGRCSQDSLAIRKISELPEYIKERMKKNVVECSIISDASILVFFGNDMVRKIRLSDLSDVAGMDLVLLNEGLMNSCKVGTGGYSVTFNDSIDVPAEVLYERGEQIPLSLMDFKAFICNNTVDTTESGALLECSRQNIAYMVKQDQLTPVKEEIKGNLYLKGDVIKNLW
;
A
#
# COMPACT_ATOMS: atom_id res chain seq x y z
N MET A 1 11.82 7.27 6.51
CA MET A 1 10.48 7.88 6.74
C MET A 1 10.70 9.01 7.72
N LYS A 2 10.18 10.19 7.41
CA LYS A 2 10.16 11.33 8.33
C LYS A 2 8.76 11.50 8.90
N ILE A 3 8.67 11.98 10.13
CA ILE A 3 7.43 12.09 10.90
C ILE A 3 7.33 13.52 11.40
N TYR A 4 6.20 14.16 11.14
CA TYR A 4 5.92 15.51 11.62
C TYR A 4 4.54 15.56 12.23
N GLU A 5 4.46 16.03 13.47
CA GLU A 5 3.19 16.39 14.08
C GLU A 5 2.63 17.64 13.39
N ILE A 6 1.33 17.64 13.11
CA ILE A 6 0.59 18.79 12.61
C ILE A 6 -0.14 19.39 13.82
N ILE A 7 0.12 20.66 14.11
CA ILE A 7 -0.45 21.39 15.24
C ILE A 7 -1.15 22.66 14.75
N ASN A 8 -2.20 23.06 15.45
CA ASN A 8 -2.73 24.41 15.37
C ASN A 8 -1.94 25.30 16.34
N GLU A 9 -1.31 26.36 15.84
CA GLU A 9 -0.45 27.23 16.65
C GLU A 9 -1.24 28.19 17.56
N GLU A 10 -2.54 28.38 17.31
CA GLU A 10 -3.37 29.27 18.15
C GLU A 10 -3.68 28.67 19.52
N ASP A 11 -3.99 27.38 19.56
CA ASP A 11 -4.41 26.64 20.75
C ASP A 11 -3.48 25.47 21.11
N MET A 12 -2.41 25.27 20.32
CA MET A 12 -1.48 24.14 20.41
C MET A 12 -2.17 22.77 20.28
N PHE A 13 -3.34 22.73 19.63
CA PHE A 13 -4.11 21.50 19.48
C PHE A 13 -3.46 20.54 18.46
N PRO A 14 -3.30 19.26 18.80
CA PRO A 14 -2.73 18.27 17.89
C PRO A 14 -3.76 17.84 16.83
N VAL A 15 -3.52 18.23 15.58
CA VAL A 15 -4.38 17.89 14.44
C VAL A 15 -4.11 16.47 13.95
N GLY A 16 -2.84 16.07 13.89
CA GLY A 16 -2.47 14.76 13.39
C GLY A 16 -0.97 14.65 13.12
N VAL A 17 -0.60 13.75 12.22
CA VAL A 17 0.79 13.51 11.84
C VAL A 17 0.90 13.40 10.32
N LEU A 18 1.84 14.15 9.76
CA LEU A 18 2.31 14.00 8.39
C LEU A 18 3.47 13.00 8.35
N LEU A 19 3.30 11.92 7.59
CA LEU A 19 4.31 10.93 7.29
C LEU A 19 4.87 11.21 5.90
N TYR A 20 6.20 11.21 5.79
CA TYR A 20 6.90 11.33 4.51
C TYR A 20 7.77 10.09 4.23
N PHE A 21 7.39 9.35 3.20
CA PHE A 21 8.11 8.18 2.71
C PHE A 21 9.15 8.61 1.67
N GLU A 22 10.38 8.83 2.12
CA GLU A 22 11.46 9.46 1.34
C GLU A 22 11.77 8.78 0.01
N LYS A 23 11.80 7.45 -0.03
CA LYS A 23 12.13 6.69 -1.23
C LYS A 23 11.06 6.90 -2.32
N GLU A 24 9.80 6.88 -1.90
CA GLU A 24 8.63 6.95 -2.76
C GLU A 24 8.11 8.39 -2.92
N ARG A 25 8.77 9.36 -2.28
CA ARG A 25 8.40 10.79 -2.22
C ARG A 25 6.91 11.03 -1.96
N THR A 26 6.32 10.20 -1.10
CA THR A 26 4.88 10.18 -0.85
C THR A 26 4.56 10.67 0.55
N PHE A 27 3.50 11.46 0.65
CA PHE A 27 2.94 11.98 1.90
C PHE A 27 1.69 11.21 2.30
N ILE A 28 1.54 10.93 3.58
CA ILE A 28 0.31 10.40 4.18
C ILE A 28 0.02 11.20 5.44
N ILE A 29 -1.21 11.69 5.58
CA ILE A 29 -1.68 12.34 6.81
C ILE A 29 -2.50 11.36 7.62
N GLU A 30 -2.12 11.23 8.88
CA GLU A 30 -2.83 10.47 9.91
C GLU A 30 -3.43 11.45 10.90
N LEU A 31 -4.75 11.65 10.82
CA LEU A 31 -5.49 12.56 11.67
C LEU A 31 -5.78 11.97 13.05
N SER A 32 -5.85 12.85 14.03
CA SER A 32 -6.41 12.55 15.35
C SER A 32 -7.91 12.26 15.23
N GLU A 33 -8.39 11.25 15.95
CA GLU A 33 -9.83 10.91 16.02
C GLU A 33 -10.63 11.89 16.87
N GLU A 34 -9.94 12.74 17.62
CA GLU A 34 -10.54 13.80 18.44
C GLU A 34 -10.92 15.05 17.61
N LEU A 35 -10.50 15.09 16.34
CA LEU A 35 -10.88 16.17 15.45
C LEU A 35 -12.38 16.13 15.13
N ASP A 36 -12.95 17.32 15.06
CA ASP A 36 -14.28 17.55 14.53
C ASP A 36 -14.24 18.38 13.24
N GLU A 37 -15.41 18.60 12.64
CA GLU A 37 -15.55 19.36 11.40
C GLU A 37 -15.12 20.83 11.51
N TRP A 38 -14.96 21.36 12.73
CA TRP A 38 -14.64 22.76 13.03
C TRP A 38 -13.16 22.99 13.32
N THR A 39 -12.48 21.96 13.86
CA THR A 39 -11.08 22.00 14.28
C THR A 39 -10.12 21.46 13.22
N CYS A 40 -10.62 20.73 12.22
CA CYS A 40 -9.81 20.23 11.12
C CYS A 40 -9.58 21.28 10.01
N PRO A 41 -8.46 21.18 9.25
CA PRO A 41 -8.25 22.04 8.08
C PRO A 41 -9.36 21.83 7.04
N PHE A 42 -9.79 22.90 6.38
CA PHE A 42 -10.92 22.88 5.42
C PHE A 42 -10.80 21.80 4.34
N LEU A 43 -9.58 21.59 3.81
CA LEU A 43 -9.29 20.54 2.81
C LEU A 43 -9.63 19.13 3.32
N LEU A 44 -9.60 18.91 4.63
CA LEU A 44 -9.79 17.61 5.27
C LEU A 44 -11.18 17.43 5.90
N THR A 45 -12.03 18.46 5.89
CA THR A 45 -13.36 18.43 6.53
C THR A 45 -14.25 17.28 6.04
N TYR A 46 -14.23 16.97 4.74
CA TYR A 46 -14.99 15.84 4.19
C TYR A 46 -14.57 14.51 4.83
N PHE A 47 -13.28 14.31 5.05
CA PHE A 47 -12.74 13.06 5.60
C PHE A 47 -13.13 12.89 7.07
N VAL A 48 -12.95 13.94 7.87
CA VAL A 48 -13.35 13.94 9.29
C VAL A 48 -14.86 13.70 9.45
N LYS A 49 -15.70 14.36 8.64
CA LYS A 49 -17.16 14.12 8.63
C LYS A 49 -17.55 12.67 8.39
N ASN A 50 -16.80 11.98 7.55
CA ASN A 50 -17.02 10.58 7.22
C ASN A 50 -16.20 9.63 8.10
N LYS A 51 -15.57 10.13 9.18
CA LYS A 51 -14.71 9.37 10.11
C LYS A 51 -13.52 8.69 9.43
N ILE A 52 -13.01 9.32 8.37
CA ILE A 52 -11.81 8.88 7.65
C ILE A 52 -10.63 9.67 8.22
N TYR A 53 -9.77 8.98 8.96
CA TYR A 53 -8.62 9.60 9.64
C TYR A 53 -7.27 9.27 9.00
N THR A 54 -7.19 8.25 8.15
CA THR A 54 -6.07 8.03 7.24
C THR A 54 -6.38 8.71 5.91
N ILE A 55 -5.70 9.80 5.61
CA ILE A 55 -5.98 10.61 4.43
C ILE A 55 -5.32 10.01 3.19
N PRO A 56 -6.05 9.86 2.07
CA PRO A 56 -5.48 9.36 0.82
C PRO A 56 -4.22 10.14 0.40
N ARG A 57 -3.26 9.45 -0.23
CA ARG A 57 -1.96 10.05 -0.59
C ARG A 57 -2.08 11.28 -1.48
N GLU A 58 -3.05 11.30 -2.40
CA GLU A 58 -3.28 12.45 -3.29
C GLU A 58 -3.72 13.68 -2.50
N ILE A 59 -4.66 13.52 -1.58
CA ILE A 59 -5.15 14.62 -0.73
C ILE A 59 -4.05 15.06 0.25
N SER A 60 -3.29 14.12 0.79
CA SER A 60 -2.12 14.42 1.63
C SER A 60 -1.08 15.25 0.86
N ARG A 61 -0.83 14.93 -0.41
CA ARG A 61 0.02 15.73 -1.31
C ARG A 61 -0.57 17.12 -1.54
N LEU A 62 -1.86 17.24 -1.85
CA LEU A 62 -2.51 18.54 -2.06
C LEU A 62 -2.42 19.44 -0.82
N TRP A 63 -2.53 18.86 0.38
CA TRP A 63 -2.37 19.60 1.63
C TRP A 63 -0.95 20.19 1.78
N VAL A 64 0.07 19.43 1.39
CA VAL A 64 1.47 19.89 1.36
C VAL A 64 1.68 20.94 0.29
N GLU A 65 1.15 20.74 -0.92
CA GLU A 65 1.27 21.66 -2.05
C GLU A 65 0.65 23.04 -1.75
N ALA A 66 -0.45 23.08 -1.01
CA ALA A 66 -1.07 24.32 -0.56
C ALA A 66 -0.17 25.16 0.38
N ARG A 67 0.89 24.58 0.94
CA ARG A 67 1.79 25.20 1.95
C ARG A 67 3.18 25.53 1.42
N ILE A 68 3.52 25.04 0.23
CA ILE A 68 4.81 25.29 -0.40
C ILE A 68 4.63 26.18 -1.62
N VAL A 69 5.72 26.83 -2.02
CA VAL A 69 5.69 27.65 -3.24
C VAL A 69 5.49 26.71 -4.44
N PRO A 70 4.50 26.95 -5.33
CA PRO A 70 4.27 26.11 -6.50
C PRO A 70 5.47 26.04 -7.42
N SER A 71 5.63 24.88 -8.08
CA SER A 71 6.78 24.62 -8.96
C SER A 71 6.77 25.50 -10.22
N GLU A 72 5.58 25.96 -10.65
CA GLU A 72 5.35 26.73 -11.86
C GLU A 72 5.58 28.25 -11.68
N ARG A 73 5.97 28.69 -10.48
CA ARG A 73 6.17 30.11 -10.20
C ARG A 73 7.31 30.68 -11.05
N GLN A 74 7.06 31.82 -11.72
CA GLN A 74 8.02 32.47 -12.65
C GLN A 74 9.44 32.65 -12.07
N ASN A 75 9.57 32.87 -10.75
CA ASN A 75 10.84 33.10 -10.07
C ASN A 75 11.28 31.93 -9.16
N ILE A 76 10.84 30.71 -9.44
CA ILE A 76 11.12 29.55 -8.59
C ILE A 76 12.63 29.31 -8.41
N ASP A 77 13.43 29.45 -9.47
CA ASP A 77 14.88 29.23 -9.42
C ASP A 77 15.58 30.19 -8.46
N VAL A 78 15.10 31.43 -8.33
CA VAL A 78 15.65 32.42 -7.40
C VAL A 78 15.31 32.04 -5.97
N ILE A 79 14.08 31.59 -5.73
CA ILE A 79 13.62 31.12 -4.41
C ILE A 79 14.43 29.90 -3.97
N LEU A 80 14.60 28.92 -4.85
CA LEU A 80 15.40 27.72 -4.56
C LEU A 80 16.85 28.08 -4.23
N LYS A 81 17.48 28.99 -4.99
CA LYS A 81 18.84 29.49 -4.71
C LYS A 81 18.95 30.19 -3.36
N ASN A 82 17.98 31.04 -3.00
CA ASN A 82 17.97 31.72 -1.70
C ASN A 82 17.93 30.72 -0.54
N HIS A 83 17.27 29.59 -0.72
CA HIS A 83 17.20 28.51 0.26
C HIS A 83 18.26 27.41 0.07
N LYS A 84 19.25 27.62 -0.80
CA LYS A 84 20.34 26.66 -1.10
C LYS A 84 19.85 25.29 -1.60
N LEU A 85 18.70 25.26 -2.27
CA LEU A 85 18.15 24.06 -2.90
C LEU A 85 18.64 23.96 -4.35
N LYS A 86 19.14 22.77 -4.73
CA LYS A 86 19.63 22.49 -6.09
C LYS A 86 18.51 22.23 -7.09
N SER A 87 17.39 21.73 -6.61
CA SER A 87 16.19 21.38 -7.37
C SER A 87 14.97 21.56 -6.48
N TYR A 88 13.79 21.58 -7.10
CA TYR A 88 12.53 21.60 -6.37
C TYR A 88 12.39 20.32 -5.52
N ASP A 89 12.13 20.50 -4.23
CA ASP A 89 12.02 19.44 -3.23
C ASP A 89 10.94 19.84 -2.24
N GLU A 90 9.78 19.19 -2.35
CA GLU A 90 8.55 19.50 -1.63
C GLU A 90 8.77 19.43 -0.12
N ILE A 91 9.40 18.36 0.36
CA ILE A 91 9.61 18.17 1.80
C ILE A 91 10.58 19.23 2.34
N ARG A 92 11.60 19.62 1.57
CA ARG A 92 12.53 20.68 2.00
C ARG A 92 11.87 22.04 2.06
N LEU A 93 11.05 22.38 1.06
CA LEU A 93 10.28 23.62 1.07
C LEU A 93 9.30 23.66 2.25
N LEU A 94 8.64 22.53 2.53
CA LEU A 94 7.74 22.40 3.68
C LEU A 94 8.49 22.52 5.02
N GLU A 95 9.67 21.90 5.14
CA GLU A 95 10.54 22.03 6.32
C GLU A 95 11.00 23.48 6.55
N ILE A 96 11.29 24.24 5.48
CA ILE A 96 11.72 25.64 5.56
C ILE A 96 10.59 26.55 6.04
N SER A 97 9.35 26.33 5.59
CA SER A 97 8.19 27.09 6.06
C SER A 97 7.63 26.58 7.39
N GLU A 98 8.18 25.48 7.92
CA GLU A 98 7.60 24.73 9.04
C GLU A 98 6.12 24.41 8.81
N GLY A 99 5.73 24.18 7.55
CA GLY A 99 4.35 23.88 7.16
C GLY A 99 3.37 25.05 7.28
N ARG A 100 3.83 26.25 7.61
CA ARG A 100 2.97 27.44 7.74
C ARG A 100 2.53 27.98 6.39
N CYS A 101 1.32 28.50 6.34
CA CYS A 101 0.79 29.22 5.19
C CYS A 101 -0.09 30.40 5.63
N SER A 102 -0.55 31.22 4.68
CA SER A 102 -1.42 32.37 4.99
C SER A 102 -2.91 32.02 5.09
N GLN A 103 -3.27 30.74 4.95
CA GLN A 103 -4.67 30.29 4.88
C GLN A 103 -5.19 29.75 6.21
N ASP A 104 -4.29 29.26 7.07
CA ASP A 104 -4.61 28.69 8.37
C ASP A 104 -3.44 28.88 9.35
N SER A 105 -3.70 28.61 10.62
CA SER A 105 -2.73 28.73 11.71
C SER A 105 -2.02 27.40 12.00
N LEU A 106 -1.87 26.54 10.98
CA LEU A 106 -1.27 25.22 11.14
C LEU A 106 0.23 25.25 10.89
N ALA A 107 0.96 24.47 11.67
CA ALA A 107 2.39 24.24 11.50
C ALA A 107 2.72 22.74 11.62
N ILE A 108 3.92 22.38 11.16
CA ILE A 108 4.48 21.05 11.35
C ILE A 108 5.69 21.07 12.28
N ARG A 109 5.79 20.07 13.14
CA ARG A 109 6.93 19.86 14.03
C ARG A 109 7.47 18.46 13.88
N LYS A 110 8.77 18.34 13.57
CA LYS A 110 9.40 17.02 13.45
C LYS A 110 9.40 16.28 14.79
N ILE A 111 8.98 15.02 14.77
CA ILE A 111 8.99 14.13 15.93
C ILE A 111 9.82 12.88 15.65
N SER A 112 10.31 12.21 16.70
CA SER A 112 11.13 11.00 16.59
C SER A 112 10.32 9.70 16.64
N GLU A 113 9.14 9.73 17.24
CA GLU A 113 8.30 8.56 17.46
C GLU A 113 6.87 8.81 17.01
N LEU A 114 6.23 7.75 16.50
CA LEU A 114 4.81 7.80 16.17
C LEU A 114 3.96 7.80 17.44
N PRO A 115 2.89 8.61 17.50
CA PRO A 115 1.82 8.45 18.47
C PRO A 115 1.21 7.05 18.47
N GLU A 116 0.76 6.58 19.64
CA GLU A 116 0.28 5.20 19.79
C GLU A 116 -0.97 4.90 18.97
N TYR A 117 -1.90 5.86 18.86
CA TYR A 117 -3.11 5.71 18.03
C TYR A 117 -2.78 5.43 16.55
N ILE A 118 -1.68 6.00 16.04
CA ILE A 118 -1.22 5.75 14.67
C ILE A 118 -0.59 4.36 14.58
N LYS A 119 0.21 3.95 15.56
CA LYS A 119 0.78 2.59 15.56
C LYS A 119 -0.31 1.53 15.55
N GLU A 120 -1.37 1.71 16.34
CA GLU A 120 -2.53 0.83 16.36
C GLU A 120 -3.24 0.79 14.99
N ARG A 121 -3.45 1.95 14.36
CA ARG A 121 -4.04 2.02 13.01
C ARG A 121 -3.16 1.34 11.96
N MET A 122 -1.84 1.55 12.03
CA MET A 122 -0.86 0.93 11.13
C MET A 122 -0.82 -0.61 11.23
N LYS A 123 -1.34 -1.22 12.30
CA LYS A 123 -1.53 -2.68 12.34
C LYS A 123 -2.53 -3.16 11.29
N LYS A 124 -3.44 -2.30 10.85
CA LYS A 124 -4.37 -2.56 9.73
C LYS A 124 -3.77 -2.22 8.37
N ASN A 125 -2.49 -1.87 8.27
CA ASN A 125 -1.86 -1.62 6.97
C ASN A 125 -1.68 -2.94 6.20
N VAL A 126 -1.79 -2.84 4.89
CA VAL A 126 -1.56 -3.94 3.95
C VAL A 126 -0.08 -4.33 3.98
N VAL A 127 0.19 -5.61 4.19
CA VAL A 127 1.54 -6.19 4.17
C VAL A 127 1.79 -6.90 2.85
N GLU A 128 0.79 -7.58 2.31
CA GLU A 128 0.88 -8.32 1.06
C GLU A 128 -0.47 -8.34 0.35
N CYS A 129 -0.48 -8.37 -0.98
CA CYS A 129 -1.69 -8.52 -1.75
C CYS A 129 -1.46 -9.24 -3.08
N SER A 130 -2.46 -9.95 -3.57
CA SER A 130 -2.39 -10.60 -4.88
C SER A 130 -3.76 -10.72 -5.53
N ILE A 131 -3.81 -10.57 -6.85
CA ILE A 131 -4.99 -10.93 -7.63
C ILE A 131 -5.06 -12.44 -7.71
N ILE A 132 -6.22 -12.99 -7.40
CA ILE A 132 -6.54 -14.41 -7.44
C ILE A 132 -7.69 -14.65 -8.43
N SER A 133 -8.15 -15.89 -8.54
CA SER A 133 -9.23 -16.27 -9.45
C SER A 133 -10.49 -15.42 -9.26
N ASP A 134 -11.31 -15.36 -10.32
CA ASP A 134 -12.61 -14.67 -10.33
C ASP A 134 -12.52 -13.16 -10.10
N ALA A 135 -11.45 -12.52 -10.60
CA ALA A 135 -11.19 -11.09 -10.44
C ALA A 135 -11.34 -10.64 -8.98
N SER A 136 -10.76 -11.42 -8.06
CA SER A 136 -10.74 -11.13 -6.63
C SER A 136 -9.32 -10.78 -6.20
N ILE A 137 -9.22 -9.97 -5.15
CA ILE A 137 -7.96 -9.67 -4.48
C ILE A 137 -7.92 -10.35 -3.12
N LEU A 138 -6.78 -10.96 -2.82
CA LEU A 138 -6.45 -11.44 -1.48
C LEU A 138 -5.49 -10.44 -0.83
N VAL A 139 -5.84 -9.95 0.35
CA VAL A 139 -5.10 -8.90 1.06
C VAL A 139 -4.75 -9.38 2.46
N PHE A 140 -3.48 -9.27 2.83
CA PHE A 140 -2.94 -9.61 4.15
C PHE A 140 -2.59 -8.33 4.90
N PHE A 141 -3.02 -8.21 6.15
CA PHE A 141 -2.81 -7.05 7.00
C PHE A 141 -1.77 -7.31 8.09
N GLY A 142 -1.22 -6.24 8.66
CA GLY A 142 -0.18 -6.30 9.71
C GLY A 142 -0.63 -6.92 11.03
N ASN A 143 -1.93 -7.08 11.24
CA ASN A 143 -2.54 -7.72 12.40
C ASN A 143 -2.98 -9.17 12.13
N ASP A 144 -2.37 -9.81 11.12
CA ASP A 144 -2.66 -11.17 10.66
C ASP A 144 -4.06 -11.39 10.08
N MET A 145 -4.87 -10.34 9.95
CA MET A 145 -6.16 -10.45 9.26
C MET A 145 -5.95 -10.64 7.76
N VAL A 146 -6.80 -11.46 7.14
CA VAL A 146 -6.80 -11.70 5.70
C VAL A 146 -8.20 -11.50 5.15
N ARG A 147 -8.29 -10.74 4.04
CA ARG A 147 -9.53 -10.47 3.33
C ARG A 147 -9.44 -10.97 1.90
N LYS A 148 -10.51 -11.63 1.44
CA LYS A 148 -10.78 -11.90 0.03
C LYS A 148 -11.91 -11.00 -0.43
N ILE A 149 -11.65 -10.17 -1.44
CA ILE A 149 -12.59 -9.15 -1.91
C ILE A 149 -12.75 -9.31 -3.42
N ARG A 150 -13.98 -9.35 -3.93
CA ARG A 150 -14.19 -9.27 -5.39
C ARG A 150 -13.94 -7.84 -5.82
N LEU A 151 -13.20 -7.63 -6.92
CA LEU A 151 -12.91 -6.28 -7.39
C LEU A 151 -14.17 -5.50 -7.79
N SER A 152 -15.25 -6.19 -8.17
CA SER A 152 -16.56 -5.57 -8.43
C SER A 152 -17.20 -4.93 -7.19
N ASP A 153 -16.88 -5.43 -5.99
CA ASP A 153 -17.33 -4.87 -4.71
C ASP A 153 -16.58 -3.57 -4.33
N LEU A 154 -15.61 -3.17 -5.16
CA LEU A 154 -14.83 -1.93 -5.04
C LEU A 154 -15.15 -0.93 -6.15
N SER A 155 -16.23 -1.13 -6.91
CA SER A 155 -16.60 -0.31 -8.07
C SER A 155 -16.94 1.15 -7.75
N ASP A 156 -17.23 1.47 -6.50
CA ASP A 156 -17.42 2.83 -5.99
C ASP A 156 -16.10 3.58 -5.73
N VAL A 157 -14.97 2.86 -5.68
CA VAL A 157 -13.65 3.48 -5.56
C VAL A 157 -13.22 4.03 -6.91
N ALA A 158 -12.80 5.30 -6.92
CA ALA A 158 -12.43 6.01 -8.14
C ALA A 158 -11.37 5.24 -8.96
N GLY A 159 -11.64 5.02 -10.24
CA GLY A 159 -10.75 4.33 -11.18
C GLY A 159 -10.88 2.80 -11.20
N MET A 160 -11.63 2.18 -10.29
CA MET A 160 -11.79 0.72 -10.28
C MET A 160 -12.57 0.18 -11.48
N ASP A 161 -13.41 1.00 -12.12
CA ASP A 161 -14.05 0.71 -13.40
C ASP A 161 -13.01 0.42 -14.50
N LEU A 162 -11.92 1.19 -14.55
CA LEU A 162 -10.82 0.96 -15.50
C LEU A 162 -10.04 -0.32 -15.18
N VAL A 163 -9.82 -0.60 -13.89
CA VAL A 163 -9.13 -1.82 -13.43
C VAL A 163 -9.91 -3.07 -13.85
N LEU A 164 -11.24 -3.05 -13.69
CA LEU A 164 -12.12 -4.17 -14.05
C LEU A 164 -12.15 -4.46 -15.55
N LEU A 165 -11.90 -3.45 -16.40
CA LEU A 165 -11.91 -3.59 -17.85
C LEU A 165 -10.56 -4.01 -18.44
N ASN A 166 -9.46 -3.87 -17.70
CA ASN A 166 -8.11 -4.08 -18.21
C ASN A 166 -7.33 -5.06 -17.34
N GLU A 167 -7.15 -6.28 -17.84
CA GLU A 167 -6.42 -7.35 -17.16
C GLU A 167 -4.96 -6.99 -16.86
N GLY A 168 -4.27 -6.28 -17.76
CA GLY A 168 -2.90 -5.82 -17.52
C GLY A 168 -2.81 -4.82 -16.37
N LEU A 169 -3.79 -3.92 -16.27
CA LEU A 169 -3.91 -2.98 -15.15
C LEU A 169 -4.27 -3.71 -13.86
N MET A 170 -5.20 -4.67 -13.90
CA MET A 170 -5.54 -5.52 -12.75
C MET A 170 -4.30 -6.27 -12.22
N ASN A 171 -3.52 -6.88 -13.11
CA ASN A 171 -2.30 -7.62 -12.75
C ASN A 171 -1.15 -6.73 -12.30
N SER A 172 -1.26 -5.40 -12.42
CA SER A 172 -0.29 -4.44 -11.85
C SER A 172 -0.50 -4.18 -10.34
N CYS A 173 -1.50 -4.83 -9.74
CA CYS A 173 -1.82 -4.77 -8.32
C CYS A 173 -0.57 -4.98 -7.44
N LYS A 174 -0.36 -4.06 -6.50
CA LYS A 174 0.70 -4.18 -5.49
C LYS A 174 0.36 -3.38 -4.24
N VAL A 175 1.12 -3.63 -3.18
CA VAL A 175 1.02 -2.87 -1.93
C VAL A 175 1.46 -1.42 -2.17
N GLY A 176 0.60 -0.48 -1.78
CA GLY A 176 0.87 0.95 -1.83
C GLY A 176 1.85 1.39 -0.75
N THR A 177 2.28 2.65 -0.81
CA THR A 177 3.30 3.18 0.11
C THR A 177 2.90 3.02 1.57
N GLY A 178 3.77 2.39 2.35
CA GLY A 178 3.56 2.15 3.78
C GLY A 178 2.43 1.18 4.11
N GLY A 179 1.83 0.52 3.12
CA GLY A 179 0.66 -0.35 3.29
C GLY A 179 -0.65 0.39 3.50
N TYR A 180 -0.71 1.70 3.23
CA TYR A 180 -1.94 2.50 3.38
C TYR A 180 -2.97 2.27 2.28
N SER A 181 -2.60 1.57 1.21
CA SER A 181 -3.48 1.20 0.11
C SER A 181 -2.99 -0.06 -0.59
N VAL A 182 -3.86 -0.63 -1.43
CA VAL A 182 -3.43 -1.37 -2.62
C VAL A 182 -3.45 -0.39 -3.80
N THR A 183 -2.47 -0.47 -4.67
CA THR A 183 -2.37 0.38 -5.86
C THR A 183 -2.30 -0.42 -7.15
N PHE A 184 -2.96 0.09 -8.19
CA PHE A 184 -2.88 -0.41 -9.56
C PHE A 184 -2.14 0.65 -10.40
N ASN A 185 -1.04 0.22 -11.03
CA ASN A 185 -0.16 1.06 -11.85
C ASN A 185 0.25 2.39 -11.17
N ASP A 186 0.44 2.38 -9.85
CA ASP A 186 0.78 3.54 -9.03
C ASP A 186 -0.17 4.75 -9.19
N SER A 187 -1.38 4.54 -9.72
CA SER A 187 -2.30 5.62 -10.13
C SER A 187 -3.70 5.47 -9.55
N ILE A 188 -4.15 4.24 -9.30
CA ILE A 188 -5.47 3.95 -8.77
C ILE A 188 -5.28 3.26 -7.42
N ASP A 189 -5.72 3.92 -6.35
CA ASP A 189 -5.52 3.44 -4.99
C ASP A 189 -6.84 3.02 -4.35
N VAL A 190 -6.82 1.83 -3.75
CA VAL A 190 -7.86 1.38 -2.85
C VAL A 190 -7.34 1.50 -1.41
N PRO A 191 -7.90 2.39 -0.58
CA PRO A 191 -7.43 2.59 0.80
C PRO A 191 -7.48 1.29 1.63
N ALA A 192 -6.50 1.12 2.52
CA ALA A 192 -6.41 -0.06 3.38
C ALA A 192 -7.66 -0.27 4.25
N GLU A 193 -8.25 0.81 4.79
CA GLU A 193 -9.48 0.71 5.60
C GLU A 193 -10.66 0.15 4.78
N VAL A 194 -10.81 0.57 3.51
CA VAL A 194 -11.85 0.05 2.61
C VAL A 194 -11.66 -1.46 2.39
N LEU A 195 -10.42 -1.89 2.19
CA LEU A 195 -10.09 -3.31 2.04
C LEU A 195 -10.28 -4.09 3.36
N TYR A 196 -10.02 -3.46 4.50
CA TYR A 196 -10.09 -4.06 5.82
C TYR A 196 -11.54 -4.36 6.24
N GLU A 197 -12.44 -3.43 5.91
CA GLU A 197 -13.88 -3.51 6.22
C GLU A 197 -14.65 -4.41 5.25
N ARG A 198 -14.20 -4.50 3.98
CA ARG A 198 -14.90 -5.24 2.93
C ARG A 198 -14.38 -6.66 2.76
N GLY A 199 -15.20 -7.47 2.08
CA GLY A 199 -14.86 -8.82 1.69
C GLY A 199 -14.95 -9.86 2.81
N GLU A 200 -14.76 -11.10 2.40
CA GLU A 200 -14.80 -12.25 3.29
C GLU A 200 -13.51 -12.35 4.09
N GLN A 201 -13.63 -12.51 5.41
CA GLN A 201 -12.48 -12.82 6.24
C GLN A 201 -12.06 -14.27 6.00
N ILE A 202 -10.80 -14.46 5.64
CA ILE A 202 -10.22 -15.78 5.48
C ILE A 202 -9.55 -16.17 6.82
N PRO A 203 -9.91 -17.31 7.44
CA PRO A 203 -9.37 -17.72 8.73
C PRO A 203 -7.99 -18.39 8.58
N LEU A 204 -7.06 -17.70 7.91
CA LEU A 204 -5.67 -18.11 7.70
C LEU A 204 -4.78 -16.87 7.78
N SER A 205 -3.60 -16.99 8.37
CA SER A 205 -2.62 -15.91 8.41
C SER A 205 -1.67 -15.95 7.21
N LEU A 206 -0.91 -14.85 7.02
CA LEU A 206 0.20 -14.84 6.06
C LEU A 206 1.28 -15.88 6.42
N MET A 207 1.49 -16.14 7.71
CA MET A 207 2.45 -17.13 8.17
C MET A 207 2.02 -18.55 7.80
N ASP A 208 0.74 -18.88 7.94
CA ASP A 208 0.19 -20.17 7.51
C ASP A 208 0.38 -20.38 6.01
N PHE A 209 0.14 -19.33 5.22
CA PHE A 209 0.31 -19.38 3.77
C PHE A 209 1.79 -19.58 3.39
N LYS A 210 2.71 -18.88 4.04
CA LYS A 210 4.17 -19.08 3.86
C LYS A 210 4.59 -20.49 4.24
N ALA A 211 4.13 -21.00 5.38
CA ALA A 211 4.41 -22.36 5.82
C ALA A 211 3.87 -23.40 4.83
N PHE A 212 2.66 -23.18 4.28
CA PHE A 212 2.09 -24.04 3.26
C PHE A 212 2.97 -24.09 2.01
N ILE A 213 3.36 -22.92 1.47
CA ILE A 213 4.23 -22.84 0.29
C ILE A 213 5.56 -23.55 0.56
N CYS A 214 6.26 -23.18 1.63
CA CYS A 214 7.57 -23.76 1.95
C CYS A 214 7.54 -25.29 2.10
N ASN A 215 6.45 -25.84 2.66
CA ASN A 215 6.35 -27.28 2.91
C ASN A 215 5.75 -28.08 1.75
N ASN A 216 5.06 -27.42 0.82
CA ASN A 216 4.27 -28.07 -0.23
C ASN A 216 4.60 -27.62 -1.65
N THR A 217 5.68 -26.90 -1.89
CA THR A 217 6.24 -26.71 -3.23
C THR A 217 7.54 -27.46 -3.39
N VAL A 218 7.74 -28.11 -4.54
CA VAL A 218 8.98 -28.80 -4.90
C VAL A 218 9.45 -28.39 -6.28
N ASP A 219 10.76 -28.34 -6.51
CA ASP A 219 11.31 -28.05 -7.83
C ASP A 219 11.40 -29.30 -8.74
N THR A 220 11.80 -29.15 -10.00
CA THR A 220 11.98 -30.29 -10.94
C THR A 220 12.97 -31.34 -10.43
N THR A 221 13.99 -30.95 -9.67
CA THR A 221 15.01 -31.85 -9.11
C THR A 221 14.44 -32.67 -7.97
N GLU A 222 13.80 -32.01 -7.02
CA GLU A 222 13.13 -32.63 -5.88
C GLU A 222 12.00 -33.54 -6.34
N SER A 223 11.24 -33.12 -7.36
CA SER A 223 10.20 -33.95 -7.97
C SER A 223 10.76 -35.23 -8.57
N GLY A 224 11.88 -35.13 -9.31
CA GLY A 224 12.56 -36.32 -9.87
C GLY A 224 13.09 -37.26 -8.79
N ALA A 225 13.58 -36.71 -7.67
CA ALA A 225 14.00 -37.52 -6.54
C ALA A 225 12.81 -38.24 -5.85
N LEU A 226 11.69 -37.54 -5.66
CA LEU A 226 10.47 -38.11 -5.05
C LEU A 226 9.83 -39.21 -5.89
N LEU A 227 9.83 -39.05 -7.21
CA LEU A 227 9.26 -40.01 -8.17
C LEU A 227 10.29 -41.03 -8.67
N GLU A 228 11.52 -40.99 -8.15
CA GLU A 228 12.65 -41.83 -8.58
C GLU A 228 12.84 -41.83 -10.11
N CYS A 229 12.66 -40.68 -10.75
CA CYS A 229 12.67 -40.55 -12.20
C CYS A 229 13.57 -39.42 -12.71
N SER A 230 13.90 -39.47 -13.99
CA SER A 230 14.70 -38.44 -14.63
C SER A 230 13.92 -37.13 -14.79
N ARG A 231 14.63 -36.00 -14.94
CA ARG A 231 14.02 -34.72 -15.32
C ARG A 231 13.27 -34.79 -16.66
N GLN A 232 13.70 -35.67 -17.58
CA GLN A 232 13.01 -35.88 -18.86
C GLN A 232 11.64 -36.54 -18.63
N ASN A 233 11.54 -37.45 -17.66
CA ASN A 233 10.26 -38.06 -17.28
C ASN A 233 9.33 -37.03 -16.64
N ILE A 234 9.85 -36.13 -15.78
CA ILE A 234 9.06 -35.01 -15.25
C ILE A 234 8.53 -34.13 -16.38
N ALA A 235 9.38 -33.76 -17.34
CA ALA A 235 8.96 -32.98 -18.50
C ALA A 235 7.92 -33.72 -19.36
N TYR A 236 8.02 -35.04 -19.46
CA TYR A 236 7.02 -35.87 -20.12
C TYR A 236 5.68 -35.87 -19.36
N MET A 237 5.70 -36.04 -18.02
CA MET A 237 4.51 -35.99 -17.17
C MET A 237 3.80 -34.64 -17.28
N VAL A 238 4.55 -33.52 -17.35
CA VAL A 238 3.99 -32.19 -17.60
C VAL A 238 3.30 -32.14 -18.97
N LYS A 239 3.93 -32.67 -20.02
CA LYS A 239 3.32 -32.75 -21.37
C LYS A 239 2.08 -33.64 -21.45
N GLN A 240 1.89 -34.55 -20.49
CA GLN A 240 0.72 -35.43 -20.40
C GLN A 240 -0.31 -34.91 -19.38
N ASP A 241 -0.17 -33.67 -18.89
CA ASP A 241 -1.03 -33.05 -17.89
C ASP A 241 -1.12 -33.83 -16.55
N GLN A 242 -0.13 -34.69 -16.27
CA GLN A 242 -0.02 -35.44 -15.02
C GLN A 242 0.59 -34.60 -13.89
N LEU A 243 1.37 -33.58 -14.26
CA LEU A 243 1.94 -32.58 -13.36
C LEU A 243 1.69 -31.19 -13.91
N THR A 244 1.18 -30.29 -13.07
CA THR A 244 0.98 -28.88 -13.43
C THR A 244 2.00 -28.01 -12.69
N PRO A 245 2.87 -27.27 -13.39
CA PRO A 245 3.76 -26.33 -12.75
C PRO A 245 2.97 -25.16 -12.14
N VAL A 246 3.27 -24.83 -10.89
CA VAL A 246 2.77 -23.64 -10.17
C VAL A 246 3.43 -22.37 -10.69
N LYS A 247 4.71 -22.46 -11.09
CA LYS A 247 5.46 -21.37 -11.71
C LYS A 247 6.52 -21.91 -12.66
N GLU A 248 6.54 -21.34 -13.86
CA GLU A 248 7.49 -21.66 -14.94
C GLU A 248 8.66 -20.65 -14.97
N GLU A 249 9.70 -20.96 -15.74
CA GLU A 249 10.85 -20.07 -16.02
C GLU A 249 11.72 -19.63 -14.83
N ILE A 250 11.63 -20.33 -13.69
CA ILE A 250 12.70 -20.33 -12.69
C ILE A 250 13.82 -21.23 -13.25
N LYS A 251 14.99 -21.35 -12.60
CA LYS A 251 15.95 -22.42 -12.94
C LYS A 251 15.31 -23.81 -12.65
N GLY A 252 14.37 -24.25 -13.47
CA GLY A 252 13.41 -25.32 -13.19
C GLY A 252 11.98 -24.80 -13.00
N ASN A 253 11.03 -25.72 -12.89
CA ASN A 253 9.63 -25.42 -12.58
C ASN A 253 9.38 -25.68 -11.08
N LEU A 254 8.40 -24.98 -10.50
CA LEU A 254 7.87 -25.28 -9.16
C LEU A 254 6.55 -26.04 -9.28
N TYR A 255 6.34 -27.06 -8.47
CA TYR A 255 5.15 -27.91 -8.46
C TYR A 255 4.57 -28.01 -7.05
N LEU A 256 3.26 -28.26 -6.92
CA LEU A 256 2.70 -28.66 -5.64
C LEU A 256 3.14 -30.08 -5.31
N LYS A 257 3.73 -30.25 -4.13
CA LYS A 257 4.17 -31.55 -3.60
C LYS A 257 3.03 -32.56 -3.56
N GLY A 258 1.81 -32.13 -3.24
CA GLY A 258 0.63 -32.99 -3.26
C GLY A 258 0.35 -33.57 -4.65
N ASP A 259 0.53 -32.80 -5.71
CA ASP A 259 0.33 -33.27 -7.09
C ASP A 259 1.45 -34.21 -7.55
N VAL A 260 2.69 -33.96 -7.11
CA VAL A 260 3.81 -34.89 -7.32
C VAL A 260 3.54 -36.22 -6.62
N ILE A 261 3.23 -36.21 -5.33
CA ILE A 261 3.03 -37.44 -4.55
C ILE A 261 1.85 -38.27 -5.10
N LYS A 262 0.76 -37.63 -5.57
CA LYS A 262 -0.36 -38.35 -6.21
C LYS A 262 0.06 -39.23 -7.40
N ASN A 263 1.16 -38.93 -8.07
CA ASN A 263 1.67 -39.72 -9.20
C ASN A 263 2.45 -40.98 -8.77
N LEU A 264 2.61 -41.23 -7.47
CA LEU A 264 3.16 -42.49 -6.95
C LEU A 264 2.14 -43.65 -7.01
N TRP A 265 0.85 -43.37 -7.28
CA TRP A 265 -0.21 -44.36 -7.36
C TRP A 265 -1.23 -44.07 -8.47
#